data_AF-A0AAU2P3P7-F1
#
_entry.id   AF-A0AAU2P3P7-F1
#
_cell.length_a   1.000
_cell.length_b   1.000
_cell.length_c   1.000
_cell.angle_alpha   90.00
_cell.angle_beta   90.00
_cell.angle_gamma   90.00
#
_symmetry.space_group_name_H-M   'P 1'
#
loop_
_entity.id
_entity.type
_entity.pdbx_description
1 polymer ?
#
loop_
_entity_poly.entity_id
_entity_poly.type
_entity_poly.pdbx_seq_one_letter_code
_entity_poly.pdbx_strand_id
1 'polypeptide(L)'
;MSAWEHCSTWVYGSPPSKALRLRPSLLAACRSPGERSGARITLAEDVETVVCHADFPHTGVWGSMGEPAGAWRERIELLLRYQVNGKAIAATGNPDVKVVHCLPALHDRHIRLDREPLDACGPVGLEIADEVSFSPASFVFDQAENRPHTIKAVLVAGPED
;
A
#
# COMPACT_ATOMS: atom_id res chain seq x y z
N MET A 1 6.40 -29.24 6.11
CA MET A 1 5.40 -28.23 5.71
C MET A 1 6.17 -26.97 5.37
N SER A 2 6.13 -26.56 4.11
CA SER A 2 6.94 -25.42 3.64
C SER A 2 6.23 -24.13 4.02
N ALA A 3 6.98 -23.06 4.31
CA ALA A 3 6.44 -21.76 4.73
C ALA A 3 5.39 -21.14 3.77
N TRP A 4 5.25 -21.70 2.56
CA TRP A 4 4.34 -21.29 1.49
C TRP A 4 2.90 -21.82 1.63
N GLU A 5 2.61 -22.69 2.61
CA GLU A 5 1.27 -23.28 2.81
C GLU A 5 0.33 -22.37 3.63
N HIS A 6 0.77 -21.17 4.04
CA HIS A 6 -0.10 -20.19 4.70
C HIS A 6 -0.86 -19.39 3.65
N CYS A 7 -2.16 -19.64 3.58
CA CYS A 7 -3.17 -18.98 2.76
C CYS A 7 -3.08 -17.44 2.87
N SER A 8 -2.30 -16.79 1.99
CA SER A 8 -2.20 -15.33 1.95
C SER A 8 -3.52 -14.74 1.45
N THR A 9 -4.26 -14.10 2.35
CA THR A 9 -5.47 -13.36 2.00
C THR A 9 -5.08 -11.93 1.67
N TRP A 10 -5.48 -11.45 0.49
CA TRP A 10 -5.24 -10.10 0.00
C TRP A 10 -6.55 -9.33 -0.02
N VAL A 11 -6.63 -8.24 0.75
CA VAL A 11 -7.80 -7.36 0.76
C VAL A 11 -7.43 -6.03 0.12
N TYR A 12 -8.00 -5.74 -1.05
CA TYR A 12 -7.77 -4.48 -1.75
C TYR A 12 -8.84 -3.46 -1.36
N GLY A 13 -8.42 -2.43 -0.64
CA GLY A 13 -9.24 -1.28 -0.31
C GLY A 13 -9.38 -0.35 -1.49
N SER A 14 -10.61 -0.14 -1.97
CA SER A 14 -10.86 0.80 -3.06
C SER A 14 -12.15 1.59 -2.85
N PRO A 15 -12.20 2.86 -3.25
CA PRO A 15 -13.44 3.62 -3.21
C PRO A 15 -14.56 2.97 -4.04
N PRO A 16 -15.85 3.24 -3.70
CA PRO A 16 -16.98 2.79 -4.48
C PRO A 16 -17.00 3.31 -5.92
N SER A 17 -16.33 4.43 -6.18
CA SER A 17 -16.18 4.95 -7.52
C SER A 17 -15.36 3.97 -8.37
N LYS A 18 -15.74 3.81 -9.64
CA LYS A 18 -15.02 2.93 -10.58
C LYS A 18 -13.58 3.41 -10.87
N ALA A 19 -13.20 4.61 -10.43
CA ALA A 19 -11.98 5.29 -10.82
C ALA A 19 -10.68 4.57 -10.39
N LEU A 20 -10.70 3.86 -9.25
CA LEU A 20 -9.50 3.22 -8.67
C LEU A 20 -9.65 1.70 -8.48
N ARG A 21 -10.62 1.09 -9.17
CA ARG A 21 -10.85 -0.36 -9.11
C ARG A 21 -9.84 -1.12 -9.97
N LEU A 22 -9.46 -2.31 -9.51
CA LEU A 22 -8.68 -3.23 -10.30
C LEU A 22 -9.42 -3.60 -11.59
N ARG A 23 -8.70 -3.70 -12.70
CA ARG A 23 -9.28 -4.11 -13.99
C ARG A 23 -9.85 -5.53 -13.85
N PRO A 24 -11.09 -5.81 -14.36
CA PRO A 24 -11.67 -7.15 -14.28
C PRO A 24 -10.80 -8.25 -14.89
N SER A 25 -10.12 -7.94 -16.01
CA SER A 25 -9.18 -8.87 -16.65
C SER A 25 -7.97 -9.21 -15.79
N LEU A 26 -7.46 -8.24 -15.01
CA LEU A 26 -6.37 -8.47 -14.06
C LEU A 26 -6.83 -9.35 -12.90
N LEU A 27 -8.02 -9.07 -12.33
CA LEU A 27 -8.59 -9.91 -11.27
C LEU A 27 -8.80 -11.36 -11.75
N ALA A 28 -9.30 -11.55 -12.97
CA ALA A 28 -9.46 -12.88 -13.55
C ALA A 28 -8.10 -13.58 -13.72
N ALA A 29 -7.08 -12.87 -14.19
CA ALA A 29 -5.73 -13.42 -14.33
C ALA A 29 -5.10 -13.81 -12.99
N CYS A 30 -5.37 -13.08 -11.91
CA CYS A 30 -4.86 -13.39 -10.57
C CYS A 30 -5.59 -14.55 -9.87
N ARG A 31 -6.87 -14.80 -10.19
CA ARG A 31 -7.65 -15.89 -9.57
C ARG A 31 -7.12 -17.28 -9.90
N SER A 32 -6.72 -17.52 -11.16
CA SER A 32 -6.25 -18.85 -11.59
C SER A 32 -4.98 -19.32 -10.84
N PRO A 33 -3.93 -18.49 -10.68
CA PRO A 33 -2.81 -18.83 -9.79
C PRO A 33 -3.24 -18.95 -8.32
N GLY A 34 -4.16 -18.10 -7.86
CA GLY A 34 -4.66 -18.09 -6.49
C GLY A 34 -5.34 -19.40 -6.08
N GLU A 35 -6.11 -20.02 -6.98
CA GLU A 35 -6.71 -21.34 -6.74
C GLU A 35 -5.66 -22.43 -6.47
N ARG A 36 -4.49 -22.34 -7.11
CA ARG A 36 -3.40 -23.31 -6.93
C ARG A 36 -2.57 -23.05 -5.67
N SER A 37 -2.36 -21.78 -5.33
CA SER A 37 -1.57 -21.39 -4.15
C SER A 37 -2.41 -21.30 -2.87
N GLY A 38 -3.74 -21.38 -2.99
CA GLY A 38 -4.68 -21.10 -1.90
C GLY A 38 -4.85 -19.60 -1.59
N ALA A 39 -4.31 -18.69 -2.39
CA ALA A 39 -4.45 -17.26 -2.16
C ALA A 39 -5.88 -16.78 -2.44
N ARG A 40 -6.38 -15.88 -1.60
CA ARG A 40 -7.73 -15.30 -1.72
C ARG A 40 -7.63 -13.80 -1.93
N ILE A 41 -8.35 -13.28 -2.93
CA ILE A 41 -8.39 -11.85 -3.23
C ILE A 41 -9.80 -11.33 -2.96
N THR A 42 -9.90 -10.39 -2.03
CA THR A 42 -11.14 -9.73 -1.62
C THR A 42 -11.05 -8.26 -1.95
N LEU A 43 -12.17 -7.67 -2.38
CA LEU A 43 -12.30 -6.22 -2.56
C LEU A 43 -13.21 -5.69 -1.46
N ALA A 44 -12.80 -4.62 -0.81
CA ALA A 44 -13.60 -3.97 0.22
C ALA A 44 -13.49 -2.45 0.08
N GLU A 45 -14.53 -1.75 0.52
CA GLU A 45 -14.60 -0.28 0.43
C GLU A 45 -14.39 0.37 1.81
N ASP A 46 -14.80 -0.30 2.88
CA ASP A 46 -14.59 0.15 4.25
C ASP A 46 -13.16 -0.16 4.72
N VAL A 47 -12.50 0.81 5.36
CA VAL A 47 -11.10 0.69 5.79
C VAL A 47 -10.96 -0.32 6.91
N GLU A 48 -11.90 -0.37 7.84
CA GLU A 48 -11.85 -1.33 8.97
C GLU A 48 -11.89 -2.76 8.43
N THR A 49 -12.77 -3.04 7.48
CA THR A 49 -12.86 -4.32 6.77
C THR A 49 -11.59 -4.64 5.99
N VAL A 50 -10.94 -3.63 5.39
CA VAL A 50 -9.71 -3.82 4.60
C VAL A 50 -8.54 -4.22 5.48
N VAL A 51 -8.41 -3.61 6.66
CA VAL A 51 -7.24 -3.80 7.54
C VAL A 51 -7.47 -4.84 8.64
N CYS A 52 -8.70 -5.28 8.87
CA CYS A 52 -9.05 -6.26 9.89
C CYS A 52 -8.20 -7.54 9.74
N HIS A 53 -7.50 -7.90 10.83
CA HIS A 53 -6.55 -9.02 10.90
C HIS A 53 -5.40 -8.96 9.89
N ALA A 54 -5.11 -7.80 9.31
CA ALA A 54 -3.99 -7.67 8.39
C ALA A 54 -2.66 -7.81 9.16
N ASP A 55 -1.78 -8.67 8.63
CA ASP A 55 -0.39 -8.73 9.06
C ASP A 55 0.41 -7.56 8.46
N PHE A 56 0.13 -7.23 7.19
CA PHE A 56 0.87 -6.22 6.42
C PHE A 56 -0.03 -5.24 5.66
N PRO A 57 -0.50 -4.15 6.29
CA PRO A 57 -1.06 -3.02 5.57
C PRO A 57 -0.02 -2.42 4.62
N HIS A 58 -0.35 -2.34 3.32
CA HIS A 58 0.48 -1.75 2.29
C HIS A 58 -0.23 -0.56 1.64
N THR A 59 0.45 0.58 1.57
CA THR A 59 -0.05 1.78 0.88
C THR A 59 1.00 2.35 -0.06
N GLY A 60 0.64 3.37 -0.83
CA GLY A 60 1.47 4.01 -1.84
C GLY A 60 0.99 5.43 -2.10
N VAL A 61 1.86 6.25 -2.70
CA VAL A 61 1.55 7.66 -3.03
C VAL A 61 0.33 7.74 -3.94
N TRP A 62 -0.58 8.67 -3.63
CA TRP A 62 -1.86 8.81 -4.34
C TRP A 62 -1.77 9.60 -5.65
N GLY A 63 -0.64 10.28 -5.88
CA GLY A 63 -0.36 11.05 -7.09
C GLY A 63 0.91 10.56 -7.79
N SER A 64 0.98 10.79 -9.09
CA SER A 64 2.18 10.55 -9.89
C SER A 64 2.89 11.86 -10.23
N MET A 65 4.21 11.78 -10.33
CA MET A 65 5.03 12.88 -10.85
C MET A 65 4.57 13.25 -12.27
N GLY A 66 4.44 14.55 -12.54
CA GLY A 66 4.03 15.09 -13.84
C GLY A 66 2.53 15.20 -14.08
N GLU A 67 1.69 14.74 -13.16
CA GLU A 67 0.24 14.92 -13.25
C GLU A 67 -0.20 16.33 -12.81
N PRO A 68 -1.29 16.87 -13.39
CA PRO A 68 -1.80 18.18 -13.00
C PRO A 68 -2.36 18.16 -11.57
N ALA A 69 -2.27 19.29 -10.86
CA ALA A 69 -2.72 19.42 -9.47
C ALA A 69 -4.20 19.06 -9.26
N GLY A 70 -5.07 19.30 -10.25
CA GLY A 70 -6.47 18.88 -10.20
C GLY A 70 -6.64 17.36 -10.05
N ALA A 71 -5.83 16.56 -10.74
CA ALA A 71 -5.89 15.10 -10.64
C ALA A 71 -5.43 14.61 -9.25
N TRP A 72 -4.46 15.28 -8.64
CA TRP A 72 -4.05 15.03 -7.27
C TRP A 72 -5.19 15.30 -6.29
N ARG A 73 -5.81 16.48 -6.40
CA ARG A 73 -6.91 16.90 -5.52
C ARG A 73 -8.07 15.90 -5.54
N GLU A 74 -8.55 15.53 -6.73
CA GLU A 74 -9.64 14.56 -6.88
C GLU A 74 -9.31 13.21 -6.20
N ARG A 75 -8.07 12.73 -6.34
CA ARG A 75 -7.65 11.48 -5.71
C ARG A 75 -7.49 11.60 -4.20
N ILE A 76 -6.93 12.70 -3.70
CA ILE A 76 -6.81 12.95 -2.26
C ILE A 76 -8.20 12.95 -1.62
N GLU A 77 -9.17 13.66 -2.21
CA GLU A 77 -10.55 13.69 -1.71
C GLU A 77 -11.19 12.28 -1.66
N LEU A 78 -10.89 11.43 -2.64
CA LEU A 78 -11.38 10.04 -2.68
C LEU A 78 -10.68 9.11 -1.68
N LEU A 79 -9.39 9.33 -1.44
CA LEU A 79 -8.51 8.40 -0.73
C LEU A 79 -8.20 8.79 0.72
N LEU A 80 -8.52 10.01 1.14
CA LEU A 80 -8.16 10.51 2.48
C LEU A 80 -8.60 9.57 3.62
N ARG A 81 -9.75 8.91 3.48
CA ARG A 81 -10.24 7.94 4.47
C ARG A 81 -9.36 6.70 4.60
N TYR A 82 -8.62 6.32 3.55
CA TYR A 82 -7.72 5.16 3.48
C TYR A 82 -6.31 5.47 3.96
N GLN A 83 -6.04 6.67 4.50
CA GLN A 83 -4.74 6.98 5.10
C GLN A 83 -4.38 5.93 6.15
N VAL A 84 -3.17 5.39 6.06
CA VAL A 84 -2.63 4.48 7.07
C VAL A 84 -2.16 5.32 8.26
N ASN A 85 -3.00 5.41 9.30
CA ASN A 85 -2.76 6.14 10.55
C ASN A 85 -3.00 5.24 11.76
N GLY A 86 -2.80 5.75 12.99
CA GLY A 86 -2.98 4.96 14.21
C GLY A 86 -4.34 4.28 14.34
N LYS A 87 -5.42 4.85 13.78
CA LYS A 87 -6.75 4.20 13.78
C LYS A 87 -6.78 2.98 12.85
N ALA A 88 -6.21 3.09 11.65
CA ALA A 88 -6.11 1.97 10.73
C ALA A 88 -5.26 0.84 11.33
N ILE A 89 -4.15 1.17 12.01
CA ILE A 89 -3.31 0.19 12.70
C ILE A 89 -4.08 -0.48 13.84
N ALA A 90 -4.79 0.28 14.67
CA ALA A 90 -5.60 -0.28 15.75
C ALA A 90 -6.74 -1.18 15.22
N ALA A 91 -7.37 -0.80 14.10
CA ALA A 91 -8.44 -1.56 13.46
C ALA A 91 -7.99 -2.92 12.92
N THR A 92 -6.68 -3.16 12.77
CA THR A 92 -6.17 -4.49 12.43
C THR A 92 -6.45 -5.52 13.52
N GLY A 93 -6.52 -5.08 14.78
CA GLY A 93 -6.59 -5.97 15.94
C GLY A 93 -5.35 -6.86 16.11
N ASN A 94 -4.26 -6.60 15.37
CA ASN A 94 -3.04 -7.40 15.37
C ASN A 94 -1.91 -6.62 16.07
N PRO A 95 -1.43 -7.05 17.25
CA PRO A 95 -0.34 -6.37 17.95
C PRO A 95 1.02 -6.48 17.23
N ASP A 96 1.18 -7.48 16.34
CA ASP A 96 2.42 -7.75 15.60
C ASP A 96 2.39 -7.17 14.17
N VAL A 97 1.37 -6.36 13.85
CA VAL A 97 1.20 -5.75 12.52
C VAL A 97 2.43 -4.98 12.06
N LYS A 98 2.75 -5.12 10.77
CA LYS A 98 3.85 -4.41 10.11
C LYS A 98 3.38 -3.61 8.90
N VAL A 99 3.74 -2.34 8.84
CA VAL A 99 3.32 -1.45 7.74
C VAL A 99 4.42 -1.35 6.70
N VAL A 100 4.04 -1.50 5.44
CA VAL A 100 4.96 -1.46 4.29
C VAL A 100 4.56 -0.35 3.32
N HIS A 101 5.57 0.26 2.70
CA HIS A 101 5.42 1.36 1.75
C HIS A 101 6.64 1.38 0.81
N CYS A 102 6.40 1.50 -0.50
CA CYS A 102 7.46 1.38 -1.51
C CYS A 102 8.48 2.54 -1.53
N LEU A 103 8.12 3.67 -0.92
CA LEU A 103 8.85 4.95 -0.87
C LEU A 103 9.02 5.63 -2.26
N PRO A 104 9.19 6.96 -2.30
CA PRO A 104 9.11 7.93 -1.19
C PRO A 104 7.67 8.06 -0.64
N ALA A 105 7.53 8.35 0.65
CA ALA A 105 6.23 8.56 1.30
C ALA A 105 5.98 10.05 1.59
N LEU A 106 4.76 10.54 1.37
CA LEU A 106 4.26 11.85 1.78
C LEU A 106 3.65 11.76 3.18
N HIS A 107 4.50 11.49 4.17
CA HIS A 107 4.08 11.33 5.57
C HIS A 107 4.01 12.64 6.36
N ASP A 108 4.58 13.73 5.81
CA ASP A 108 4.63 15.06 6.40
C ASP A 108 4.59 16.18 5.32
N ARG A 109 4.98 17.41 5.69
CA ARG A 109 5.08 18.59 4.79
C ARG A 109 6.52 19.00 4.46
N HIS A 110 7.52 18.20 4.80
CA HIS A 110 8.92 18.55 4.61
C HIS A 110 9.39 18.34 3.16
N ILE A 111 8.70 17.48 2.40
CA ILE A 111 9.00 17.26 0.98
C ILE A 111 8.61 18.49 0.16
N ARG A 112 9.55 18.99 -0.64
CA ARG A 112 9.33 20.06 -1.61
C ARG A 112 8.88 19.47 -2.94
N LEU A 113 7.59 19.20 -3.07
CA LEU A 113 6.93 19.11 -4.39
C LEU A 113 6.50 20.53 -4.82
N ASP A 114 6.16 20.69 -6.09
CA ASP A 114 5.45 21.89 -6.57
C ASP A 114 4.28 22.14 -5.62
N ARG A 115 4.15 23.35 -5.05
CA ARG A 115 3.43 23.56 -3.77
C ARG A 115 1.94 23.19 -3.76
N GLU A 116 1.30 23.13 -4.93
CA GLU A 116 -0.16 23.04 -5.05
C GLU A 116 -0.78 21.74 -4.49
N PRO A 117 -0.23 20.52 -4.75
CA PRO A 117 -0.76 19.29 -4.17
C PRO A 117 -0.46 19.15 -2.66
N LEU A 118 0.57 19.82 -2.15
CA LEU A 118 0.98 19.78 -0.75
C LEU A 118 0.08 20.61 0.16
N ASP A 119 -0.60 21.62 -0.35
CA ASP A 119 -1.58 22.39 0.42
C ASP A 119 -2.78 21.52 0.85
N ALA A 120 -3.07 20.46 0.08
CA ALA A 120 -4.04 19.44 0.44
C ALA A 120 -3.51 18.43 1.47
N CYS A 121 -2.19 18.31 1.63
CA CYS A 121 -1.61 17.55 2.74
C CYS A 121 -1.95 18.27 4.04
N GLY A 122 -2.81 17.66 4.87
CA GLY A 122 -2.96 18.08 6.26
C GLY A 122 -1.60 18.01 7.00
N PRO A 123 -1.53 18.45 8.27
CA PRO A 123 -0.29 18.35 9.05
C PRO A 123 0.16 16.90 9.33
N VAL A 124 -0.63 15.90 8.91
CA VAL A 124 -0.50 14.48 9.23
C VAL A 124 -0.09 13.60 8.05
N GLY A 125 0.35 14.19 6.93
CA GLY A 125 0.68 13.45 5.69
C GLY A 125 -0.53 13.08 4.83
N LEU A 126 -0.30 12.30 3.78
CA LEU A 126 -1.31 11.78 2.84
C LEU A 126 -1.52 10.28 3.02
N GLU A 127 -0.82 9.44 2.28
CA GLU A 127 -1.11 8.00 2.24
C GLU A 127 -0.78 7.24 3.52
N ILE A 128 0.15 7.78 4.31
CA ILE A 128 0.59 7.25 5.59
C ILE A 128 0.89 8.42 6.53
N ALA A 129 0.56 8.27 7.82
CA ALA A 129 0.87 9.28 8.81
C ALA A 129 2.34 9.17 9.28
N ASP A 130 2.93 10.31 9.65
CA ASP A 130 4.28 10.38 10.22
C ASP A 130 4.46 9.44 11.43
N GLU A 131 3.48 9.45 12.34
CA GLU A 131 3.48 8.61 13.55
C GLU A 131 3.57 7.11 13.23
N VAL A 132 3.03 6.66 12.10
CA VAL A 132 3.08 5.26 11.67
C VAL A 132 4.40 4.97 10.98
N SER A 133 4.86 5.89 10.12
CA SER A 133 6.09 5.75 9.32
C SER A 133 7.33 5.50 10.17
N PHE A 134 7.38 6.07 11.38
CA PHE A 134 8.48 5.89 12.34
C PHE A 134 8.10 5.08 13.59
N SER A 135 6.94 4.41 13.58
CA SER A 135 6.52 3.54 14.68
C SER A 135 7.27 2.19 14.69
N PRO A 136 7.20 1.42 15.79
CA PRO A 136 7.65 0.03 15.81
C PRO A 136 6.90 -0.91 14.85
N ALA A 137 5.73 -0.51 14.36
CA ALA A 137 5.00 -1.24 13.31
C ALA A 137 5.60 -0.97 11.92
N SER A 138 6.41 0.07 11.73
CA SER A 138 6.98 0.40 10.42
C SER A 138 8.01 -0.65 9.98
N PHE A 139 7.88 -1.12 8.74
CA PHE A 139 8.84 -1.99 8.06
C PHE A 139 9.36 -1.35 6.75
N VAL A 140 9.13 -0.05 6.57
CA VAL A 140 9.38 0.65 5.29
C VAL A 140 10.87 0.72 4.93
N PHE A 141 11.75 0.87 5.92
CA PHE A 141 13.20 0.93 5.69
C PHE A 141 13.80 -0.45 5.45
N ASP A 142 13.36 -1.47 6.18
CA ASP A 142 13.75 -2.87 5.92
C ASP A 142 13.28 -3.31 4.52
N GLN A 143 12.05 -2.95 4.12
CA GLN A 143 11.57 -3.16 2.75
C GLN A 143 12.45 -2.45 1.71
N ALA A 144 12.88 -1.21 1.99
CA ALA A 144 13.75 -0.45 1.10
C ALA A 144 15.14 -1.09 0.97
N GLU A 145 15.74 -1.56 2.07
CA GLU A 145 17.00 -2.29 2.07
C GLU A 145 16.91 -3.60 1.28
N ASN A 146 15.77 -4.28 1.34
CA ASN A 146 15.56 -5.53 0.58
C ASN A 146 15.56 -5.34 -0.95
N ARG A 147 15.40 -4.11 -1.47
CA ARG A 147 15.40 -3.86 -2.92
C ARG A 147 16.72 -4.20 -3.62
N PRO A 148 17.91 -3.69 -3.22
CA PRO A 148 19.17 -4.10 -3.85
C PRO A 148 19.43 -5.61 -3.75
N HIS A 149 19.01 -6.28 -2.67
CA HIS A 149 19.17 -7.72 -2.51
C HIS A 149 18.33 -8.52 -3.51
N THR A 150 17.05 -8.17 -3.65
CA THR A 150 16.16 -8.80 -4.63
C THR A 150 16.57 -8.50 -6.08
N ILE A 151 17.00 -7.27 -6.37
CA ILE A 151 17.57 -6.92 -7.69
C ILE A 151 18.81 -7.76 -7.98
N LYS A 152 19.72 -7.90 -7.02
CA LYS A 152 20.92 -8.75 -7.15
C LYS A 152 20.54 -10.21 -7.43
N ALA A 153 19.55 -10.76 -6.72
CA ALA A 153 19.09 -12.11 -6.96
C ALA A 153 18.55 -12.31 -8.38
N VAL A 154 17.80 -11.35 -8.91
CA VAL A 154 17.32 -11.37 -10.31
C VAL A 154 18.48 -11.34 -11.29
N LEU A 155 19.50 -10.51 -11.06
CA LEU A 155 20.68 -10.44 -11.94
C LEU A 155 21.52 -11.72 -11.92
N VAL A 156 21.60 -12.42 -10.79
CA VAL A 156 22.37 -13.67 -10.66
C VAL A 156 21.60 -14.89 -11.18
N ALA A 157 20.29 -14.95 -10.96
CA ALA A 157 19.44 -16.07 -11.38
C ALA A 157 18.89 -15.91 -12.80
N GLY A 158 18.96 -14.70 -13.36
CA GLY A 158 18.58 -14.42 -14.73
C GLY A 158 19.37 -15.33 -15.68
N PRO A 159 18.74 -15.81 -16.77
CA PRO A 159 19.46 -16.62 -17.75
C PRO A 159 20.65 -15.81 -18.28
N GLU A 160 21.85 -16.39 -18.19
CA GLU A 160 22.92 -16.02 -19.13
C GLU A 160 22.40 -16.41 -20.53
N ASP A 161 22.61 -15.54 -21.52
CA ASP A 161 22.34 -15.88 -22.92
C ASP A 161 22.96 -17.24 -23.32
#